data_AF-A0A127Z9W4-F1
#
_entry.id   AF-A0A127Z9W4-F1
#
_cell.length_a   1.000
_cell.length_b   1.000
_cell.length_c   1.000
_cell.angle_alpha   90.00
_cell.angle_beta   90.00
_cell.angle_gamma   90.00
#
_symmetry.space_group_name_H-M   'P 1'
#
loop_
_entity.id
_entity.type
_entity.pdbx_description
1 polymer ?
#
loop_
_entity_poly.entity_id
_entity_poly.type
_entity_poly.pdbx_seq_one_letter_code
_entity_poly.pdbx_strand_id
1 'polypeptide(L)'
;MLWSSKLLVALVGVSCLVTATSCVLVQPPPHPMMNYLVDAKLLWNTVTGGKMLPGVPHALNDDWGVTPRWKEFLHDHGTETMTEAVRELREKTKQFDQRNYRIGKRVWNFVKPTNKEPLLVVAEPAEQFVARKMVNAFTARWIRIYEAEREAEAEALEREEQGIGDSGSGKVTQEAHNSPTSVRSSESRTEPKEHLGQPW
;
A
#
# COMPACT_ATOMS: atom_id res chain seq x y z
N MET A 1 -56.01 -23.58 10.76
CA MET A 1 -55.44 -22.22 10.89
C MET A 1 -54.02 -22.18 11.49
N LEU A 2 -53.59 -23.10 12.37
CA LEU A 2 -52.25 -23.06 12.97
C LEU A 2 -51.06 -23.41 12.04
N TRP A 3 -51.27 -24.08 10.91
CA TRP A 3 -50.18 -24.50 10.00
C TRP A 3 -49.63 -23.34 9.16
N SER A 4 -50.49 -22.42 8.74
CA SER A 4 -50.11 -21.26 7.91
C SER A 4 -49.17 -20.30 8.65
N SER A 5 -49.31 -20.20 9.98
CA SER A 5 -48.51 -19.29 10.81
C SER A 5 -47.06 -19.77 10.98
N LYS A 6 -46.83 -21.09 11.06
CA LYS A 6 -45.47 -21.66 11.15
C LYS A 6 -44.69 -21.50 9.85
N LEU A 7 -45.38 -21.62 8.71
CA LEU A 7 -44.79 -21.47 7.38
C LEU A 7 -44.41 -20.03 7.06
N LEU A 8 -45.23 -19.06 7.49
CA LEU A 8 -44.91 -17.63 7.41
C LEU A 8 -43.69 -17.26 8.27
N VAL A 9 -43.60 -17.76 9.51
CA VAL A 9 -42.44 -17.49 10.38
C VAL A 9 -41.17 -18.11 9.82
N ALA A 10 -41.24 -19.32 9.24
CA ALA A 10 -40.10 -19.94 8.58
C ALA A 10 -39.66 -19.15 7.33
N LEU A 11 -40.59 -18.70 6.50
CA LEU A 11 -40.29 -17.87 5.32
C LEU A 11 -39.67 -16.53 5.72
N VAL A 12 -40.23 -15.84 6.71
CA VAL A 12 -39.67 -14.57 7.22
C VAL A 12 -38.27 -14.79 7.80
N GLY A 13 -38.04 -15.88 8.54
CA GLY A 13 -36.73 -16.24 9.08
C GLY A 13 -35.69 -16.51 7.98
N VAL A 14 -36.05 -17.27 6.94
CA VAL A 14 -35.18 -17.55 5.79
C VAL A 14 -34.91 -16.27 4.98
N SER A 15 -35.92 -15.44 4.75
CA SER A 15 -35.74 -14.15 4.07
C SER A 15 -34.84 -13.20 4.87
N CYS A 16 -34.96 -13.16 6.20
CA CYS A 16 -34.05 -12.38 7.05
C CYS A 16 -32.61 -12.90 6.96
N LEU A 17 -32.40 -14.22 6.97
CA LEU A 17 -31.08 -14.84 6.83
C LEU A 17 -30.45 -14.51 5.47
N VAL A 18 -31.21 -14.62 4.37
CA VAL A 18 -30.72 -14.31 3.01
C VAL A 18 -30.40 -12.82 2.87
N THR A 19 -31.20 -11.94 3.48
CA THR A 19 -30.94 -10.49 3.42
C THR A 19 -29.74 -10.09 4.27
N ALA A 20 -29.57 -10.72 5.45
CA ALA A 20 -28.42 -10.48 6.32
C ALA A 20 -27.11 -11.00 5.70
N THR A 21 -27.13 -12.17 5.05
CA THR A 21 -25.95 -12.70 4.35
C THR A 21 -25.57 -11.85 3.14
N SER A 22 -26.53 -11.34 2.36
CA SER A 22 -26.24 -10.38 1.27
C SER A 22 -25.58 -9.09 1.77
N CYS A 23 -25.97 -8.56 2.93
CA CYS A 23 -25.32 -7.39 3.53
C CYS A 23 -23.86 -7.66 3.96
N VAL A 24 -23.54 -8.88 4.41
CA VAL A 24 -22.18 -9.28 4.81
C VAL A 24 -21.29 -9.53 3.58
N LEU A 25 -21.84 -10.11 2.50
CA LEU A 25 -21.09 -10.47 1.30
C LEU A 25 -20.56 -9.27 0.50
N VAL A 26 -21.22 -8.11 0.62
CA VAL A 26 -20.76 -6.90 -0.06
C VAL A 26 -19.54 -6.32 0.66
N GLN A 27 -19.45 -6.37 1.99
CA GLN A 27 -18.36 -5.70 2.71
C GLN A 27 -17.01 -6.42 2.51
N PRO A 28 -15.95 -5.71 2.10
CA PRO A 28 -14.64 -6.31 1.93
C PRO A 28 -14.07 -6.70 3.32
N PRO A 29 -13.48 -7.89 3.47
CA PRO A 29 -12.76 -8.26 4.68
C PRO A 29 -11.47 -7.44 4.81
N PRO A 30 -10.87 -7.32 6.01
CA PRO A 30 -9.55 -6.72 6.16
C PRO A 30 -8.50 -7.50 5.37
N HIS A 31 -7.50 -6.79 4.86
CA HIS A 31 -6.34 -7.42 4.25
C HIS A 31 -5.69 -8.44 5.22
N PRO A 32 -5.26 -9.63 4.77
CA PRO A 32 -4.70 -10.66 5.66
C PRO A 32 -3.54 -10.16 6.52
N MET A 33 -2.72 -9.26 5.95
CA MET A 33 -1.57 -8.67 6.63
C MET A 33 -1.85 -7.34 7.33
N MET A 34 -3.12 -6.95 7.51
CA MET A 34 -3.51 -5.69 8.16
C MET A 34 -2.85 -5.50 9.53
N ASN A 35 -2.72 -6.58 10.31
CA ASN A 35 -2.18 -6.52 11.66
C ASN A 35 -0.66 -6.34 11.73
N TYR A 36 0.08 -6.50 10.62
CA TYR A 36 1.52 -6.27 10.58
C TYR A 36 1.88 -4.79 10.42
N LEU A 37 0.94 -3.97 9.96
CA LEU A 37 1.10 -2.53 9.82
C LEU A 37 0.22 -1.81 10.85
N VAL A 38 0.84 -1.25 11.88
CA VAL A 38 0.12 -0.62 13.00
C VAL A 38 -0.82 0.49 12.53
N ASP A 39 -0.35 1.37 11.64
CA ASP A 39 -1.15 2.44 11.07
C ASP A 39 -2.30 1.92 10.19
N ALA A 40 -2.07 0.88 9.39
CA ALA A 40 -3.14 0.25 8.62
C ALA A 40 -4.24 -0.34 9.53
N LYS A 41 -3.85 -1.01 10.62
CA LYS A 41 -4.79 -1.54 11.62
C LYS A 41 -5.61 -0.42 12.27
N LEU A 42 -4.96 0.69 12.63
CA LEU A 42 -5.64 1.84 13.23
C LEU A 42 -6.57 2.52 12.22
N LEU A 43 -6.14 2.73 10.97
CA LEU A 43 -7.00 3.22 9.89
C LEU A 43 -8.20 2.33 9.66
N TRP A 44 -8.01 1.01 9.69
CA TRP A 44 -9.10 0.05 9.55
C TRP A 44 -10.15 0.23 10.65
N ASN A 45 -9.72 0.40 11.90
CA ASN A 45 -10.62 0.67 13.02
C ASN A 45 -11.32 2.03 12.89
N THR A 46 -10.61 3.06 12.43
CA THR A 46 -11.17 4.39 12.15
C THR A 46 -12.28 4.32 11.09
N VAL A 47 -12.07 3.56 10.02
CA VAL A 47 -13.06 3.37 8.95
C VAL A 47 -14.24 2.51 9.39
N THR A 48 -13.98 1.38 10.07
CA THR A 48 -15.02 0.39 10.38
C THR A 48 -15.80 0.71 11.66
N GLY A 49 -15.12 1.16 12.71
CA GLY A 49 -15.72 1.55 13.98
C GLY A 49 -16.11 3.02 14.03
N GLY A 50 -15.20 3.91 13.60
CA GLY A 50 -15.42 5.36 13.59
C GLY A 50 -16.31 5.84 12.43
N LYS A 51 -16.44 5.04 11.35
CA LYS A 51 -17.13 5.43 10.11
C LYS A 51 -16.56 6.69 9.47
N MET A 52 -15.24 6.82 9.52
CA MET A 52 -14.51 7.98 9.05
C MET A 52 -13.35 7.56 8.15
N LEU A 53 -13.18 8.26 7.04
CA LEU A 53 -12.00 8.14 6.20
C LEU A 53 -11.18 9.43 6.32
N PRO A 54 -9.99 9.39 6.93
CA PRO A 54 -9.10 10.55 7.00
C PRO A 54 -8.51 10.88 5.63
N GLY A 55 -8.45 12.17 5.29
CA GLY A 55 -8.02 12.68 3.99
C GLY A 55 -6.64 13.33 4.05
N VAL A 56 -6.15 13.80 2.89
CA VAL A 56 -4.85 14.49 2.78
C VAL A 56 -4.74 15.71 3.70
N PRO A 57 -5.77 16.59 3.81
CA PRO A 57 -5.70 17.77 4.67
C PRO A 57 -5.76 17.47 6.17
N HIS A 58 -6.05 16.24 6.57
CA HIS A 58 -6.13 15.86 7.98
C HIS A 58 -4.79 16.09 8.69
N ALA A 59 -4.79 16.51 9.95
CA ALA A 59 -3.57 16.53 10.75
C ALA A 59 -2.99 15.10 10.88
N LEU A 60 -1.67 14.98 11.04
CA LEU A 60 -1.10 13.68 11.39
C LEU A 60 -1.66 13.25 12.75
N ASN A 61 -2.05 11.99 12.85
CA ASN A 61 -2.63 11.43 14.06
C ASN A 61 -2.41 9.91 14.05
N ASP A 62 -1.36 9.48 14.75
CA ASP A 62 -0.94 8.09 14.78
C ASP A 62 -2.00 7.20 15.45
N ASP A 63 -2.74 7.70 16.44
CA ASP A 63 -3.82 6.95 17.12
C ASP A 63 -4.94 6.57 16.16
N TRP A 64 -5.12 7.32 15.09
CA TRP A 64 -6.11 7.05 14.03
C TRP A 64 -5.49 6.38 12.80
N GLY A 65 -4.18 6.13 12.83
CA GLY A 65 -3.38 5.60 11.72
C GLY A 65 -3.12 6.61 10.61
N VAL A 66 -3.33 7.91 10.86
CA VAL A 66 -3.09 8.99 9.88
C VAL A 66 -1.61 9.38 9.89
N THR A 67 -0.81 8.56 9.21
CA THR A 67 0.65 8.72 9.10
C THR A 67 1.04 9.45 7.80
N PRO A 68 2.32 9.88 7.66
CA PRO A 68 2.83 10.38 6.38
C PRO A 68 2.62 9.39 5.22
N ARG A 69 2.80 8.08 5.49
CA ARG A 69 2.59 7.00 4.52
C ARG A 69 1.17 6.95 3.98
N TRP A 70 0.19 7.15 4.87
CA TRP A 70 -1.21 7.21 4.46
C TRP A 70 -1.47 8.41 3.55
N LYS A 71 -0.92 9.58 3.89
CA LYS A 71 -1.06 10.79 3.08
C LYS A 71 -0.41 10.66 1.72
N GLU A 72 0.79 10.11 1.67
CA GLU A 72 1.51 9.81 0.41
C GLU A 72 0.68 8.85 -0.46
N PHE A 73 0.15 7.79 0.12
CA PHE A 73 -0.74 6.87 -0.59
C PHE A 73 -1.98 7.58 -1.16
N LEU A 74 -2.62 8.44 -0.38
CA LEU A 74 -3.79 9.20 -0.86
C LEU A 74 -3.44 10.16 -1.99
N HIS A 75 -2.28 10.83 -1.89
CA HIS A 75 -1.81 11.75 -2.91
C HIS A 75 -1.51 11.05 -4.23
N ASP A 76 -0.78 9.94 -4.18
CA ASP A 76 -0.24 9.29 -5.37
C ASP A 76 -1.22 8.26 -5.97
N HIS A 77 -1.95 7.54 -5.12
CA HIS A 77 -2.77 6.37 -5.52
C HIS A 77 -4.25 6.52 -5.15
N GLY A 78 -4.63 7.58 -4.44
CA GLY A 78 -5.97 7.70 -3.87
C GLY A 78 -7.08 7.78 -4.92
N THR A 79 -6.86 8.52 -6.02
CA THR A 79 -7.86 8.67 -7.10
C THR A 79 -8.06 7.38 -7.89
N GLU A 80 -6.97 6.69 -8.24
CA GLU A 80 -7.02 5.40 -8.94
C GLU A 80 -7.72 4.34 -8.07
N THR A 81 -7.29 4.20 -6.82
CA THR A 81 -7.86 3.24 -5.87
C THR A 81 -9.35 3.48 -5.64
N MET A 82 -9.76 4.74 -5.50
CA MET A 82 -11.16 5.13 -5.37
C MET A 82 -11.98 4.69 -6.59
N THR A 83 -11.44 4.92 -7.78
CA THR A 83 -12.10 4.55 -9.05
C THR A 83 -12.30 3.05 -9.13
N GLU A 84 -11.27 2.28 -8.82
CA GLU A 84 -11.30 0.83 -8.82
C GLU A 84 -12.27 0.27 -7.76
N ALA A 85 -12.24 0.82 -6.55
CA ALA A 85 -13.17 0.45 -5.49
C ALA A 85 -14.64 0.67 -5.90
N VAL A 86 -14.96 1.78 -6.56
CA VAL A 86 -16.32 2.04 -7.06
C VAL A 86 -16.68 1.10 -8.21
N ARG A 87 -15.73 0.76 -9.09
CA ARG A 87 -15.93 -0.22 -10.16
C ARG A 87 -16.30 -1.59 -9.58
N GLU A 88 -15.51 -2.08 -8.62
CA GLU A 88 -15.77 -3.35 -7.92
C GLU A 88 -17.10 -3.35 -7.17
N LEU A 89 -17.44 -2.24 -6.50
CA LEU A 89 -18.74 -2.11 -5.82
C LEU A 89 -19.88 -2.32 -6.82
N ARG A 90 -19.83 -1.67 -7.99
CA ARG A 90 -20.86 -1.83 -9.03
C ARG A 90 -20.96 -3.26 -9.54
N GLU A 91 -19.83 -3.93 -9.69
CA GLU A 91 -19.76 -5.34 -10.12
C GLU A 91 -20.41 -6.26 -9.09
N LYS A 92 -20.01 -6.16 -7.81
CA LYS A 92 -20.61 -6.94 -6.71
C LYS A 92 -22.09 -6.66 -6.53
N THR A 93 -22.49 -5.41 -6.67
CA THR A 93 -23.89 -5.00 -6.57
C THR A 93 -24.75 -5.70 -7.61
N LYS A 94 -24.28 -5.77 -8.87
CA LYS A 94 -24.98 -6.50 -9.94
C LYS A 94 -25.10 -7.99 -9.65
N GLN A 95 -24.06 -8.58 -9.05
CA GLN A 95 -24.00 -10.03 -8.82
C GLN A 95 -24.81 -10.49 -7.61
N PHE A 96 -24.79 -9.75 -6.49
CA PHE A 96 -25.22 -10.29 -5.20
C PHE A 96 -26.39 -9.55 -4.54
N ASP A 97 -26.60 -8.26 -4.83
CA ASP A 97 -27.41 -7.42 -3.95
C ASP A 97 -28.49 -6.61 -4.68
N GLN A 98 -28.32 -6.32 -5.98
CA GLN A 98 -29.25 -5.60 -6.85
C GLN A 98 -29.72 -4.21 -6.36
N ARG A 99 -29.28 -3.76 -5.17
CA ARG A 99 -29.56 -2.44 -4.60
C ARG A 99 -28.82 -1.33 -5.36
N ASN A 100 -29.42 -0.14 -5.47
CA ASN A 100 -28.79 0.97 -6.17
C ASN A 100 -27.80 1.73 -5.27
N TYR A 101 -26.55 1.25 -5.18
CA TYR A 101 -25.49 1.94 -4.45
C TYR A 101 -24.90 3.10 -5.27
N ARG A 102 -25.46 4.29 -5.08
CA ARG A 102 -24.91 5.52 -5.66
C ARG A 102 -23.85 6.12 -4.77
N ILE A 103 -22.63 6.25 -5.30
CA ILE A 103 -21.55 6.99 -4.65
C ILE A 103 -21.77 8.48 -4.88
N GLY A 104 -21.89 9.24 -3.79
CA GLY A 104 -22.10 10.68 -3.84
C GLY A 104 -20.89 11.44 -4.41
N LYS A 105 -21.14 12.63 -4.99
CA LYS A 105 -20.07 13.51 -5.49
C LYS A 105 -19.03 13.86 -4.43
N ARG A 106 -19.42 13.91 -3.15
CA ARG A 106 -18.51 14.17 -2.01
C ARG A 106 -17.35 13.16 -1.95
N VAL A 107 -17.64 11.88 -2.18
CA VAL A 107 -16.64 10.80 -2.12
C VAL A 107 -15.62 10.94 -3.24
N TRP A 108 -16.10 11.28 -4.44
CA TRP A 108 -15.24 11.53 -5.60
C TRP A 108 -14.40 12.79 -5.45
N ASN A 109 -14.93 13.82 -4.80
CA ASN A 109 -14.18 15.03 -4.54
C ASN A 109 -13.16 14.82 -3.41
N PHE A 110 -13.40 13.89 -2.49
CA PHE A 110 -12.58 13.70 -1.32
C PHE A 110 -11.13 13.31 -1.62
N VAL A 111 -10.92 12.47 -2.63
CA VAL A 111 -9.58 12.00 -3.06
C VAL A 111 -8.89 12.94 -4.05
N LYS A 112 -9.54 14.04 -4.44
CA LYS A 112 -8.91 14.99 -5.35
C LYS A 112 -7.83 15.79 -4.61
N PRO A 113 -6.71 16.12 -5.28
CA PRO A 113 -5.66 16.96 -4.68
C PRO A 113 -6.17 18.34 -4.22
N THR A 114 -7.22 18.85 -4.84
CA THR A 114 -7.83 20.15 -4.51
C THR A 114 -8.80 20.09 -3.32
N ASN A 115 -9.04 18.90 -2.76
CA ASN A 115 -9.95 18.74 -1.63
C ASN A 115 -9.41 19.46 -0.39
N LYS A 116 -10.31 20.14 0.33
CA LYS A 116 -10.01 20.81 1.60
C LYS A 116 -10.63 20.11 2.79
N GLU A 117 -11.49 19.11 2.56
CA GLU A 117 -12.12 18.36 3.64
C GLU A 117 -11.10 17.39 4.26
N PRO A 118 -10.78 17.53 5.56
CA PRO A 118 -9.80 16.67 6.21
C PRO A 118 -10.34 15.26 6.45
N LEU A 119 -11.66 15.08 6.45
CA LEU A 119 -12.27 13.86 6.91
C LEU A 119 -13.61 13.63 6.19
N LEU A 120 -13.80 12.43 5.66
CA LEU A 120 -15.04 12.00 5.04
C LEU A 120 -15.80 11.08 5.99
N VAL A 121 -16.99 11.50 6.40
CA VAL A 121 -17.92 10.61 7.10
C VAL A 121 -18.47 9.60 6.10
N VAL A 122 -18.19 8.32 6.34
CA VAL A 122 -18.56 7.19 5.48
C VAL A 122 -19.62 6.35 6.18
N ALA A 123 -20.82 6.92 6.33
CA ALA A 123 -21.92 6.26 7.04
C ALA A 123 -22.66 5.23 6.17
N GLU A 124 -22.71 5.47 4.86
CA GLU A 124 -23.45 4.64 3.93
C GLU A 124 -22.71 3.33 3.63
N PRO A 125 -23.40 2.20 3.41
CA PRO A 125 -22.76 0.91 3.10
C PRO A 125 -21.84 0.97 1.88
N ALA A 126 -22.22 1.74 0.85
CA ALA A 126 -21.40 1.96 -0.34
C ALA A 126 -20.11 2.73 -0.04
N GLU A 127 -20.19 3.75 0.80
CA GLU A 127 -19.04 4.56 1.20
C GLU A 127 -18.12 3.76 2.12
N GLN A 128 -18.69 2.96 3.03
CA GLN A 128 -17.96 2.00 3.85
C GLN A 128 -17.20 0.98 3.01
N PHE A 129 -17.83 0.41 1.98
CA PHE A 129 -17.17 -0.51 1.06
C PHE A 129 -15.91 0.13 0.47
N VAL A 130 -16.08 1.33 -0.09
CA VAL A 130 -15.02 2.06 -0.76
C VAL A 130 -13.92 2.45 0.22
N ALA A 131 -14.26 2.98 1.40
CA ALA A 131 -13.28 3.35 2.42
C ALA A 131 -12.44 2.14 2.88
N ARG A 132 -13.06 0.98 3.08
CA ARG A 132 -12.34 -0.26 3.42
C ARG A 132 -11.43 -0.72 2.29
N LYS A 133 -11.86 -0.59 1.03
CA LYS A 133 -11.01 -0.89 -0.13
C LYS A 133 -9.79 0.04 -0.19
N MET A 134 -9.95 1.32 0.13
CA MET A 134 -8.83 2.27 0.21
C MET A 134 -7.80 1.82 1.25
N VAL A 135 -8.23 1.46 2.47
CA VAL A 135 -7.32 0.99 3.51
C VAL A 135 -6.65 -0.33 3.12
N ASN A 136 -7.41 -1.28 2.55
CA ASN A 136 -6.82 -2.54 2.07
C ASN A 136 -5.77 -2.34 0.98
N ALA A 137 -5.99 -1.40 0.05
CA ALA A 137 -5.04 -1.08 -1.00
C ALA A 137 -3.77 -0.44 -0.42
N PHE A 138 -3.93 0.47 0.56
CA PHE A 138 -2.82 1.01 1.33
C PHE A 138 -1.99 -0.11 1.99
N THR A 139 -2.64 -1.03 2.71
CA THR A 139 -1.97 -2.17 3.35
C THR A 139 -1.21 -3.01 2.32
N ALA A 140 -1.88 -3.39 1.22
CA ALA A 140 -1.29 -4.23 0.19
C ALA A 140 -0.05 -3.58 -0.43
N ARG A 141 -0.06 -2.26 -0.65
CA ARG A 141 1.06 -1.52 -1.21
C ARG A 141 2.27 -1.54 -0.30
N TRP A 142 2.09 -1.21 0.98
CA TRP A 142 3.21 -1.16 1.92
C TRP A 142 3.78 -2.52 2.23
N ILE A 143 2.95 -3.56 2.29
CA ILE A 143 3.45 -4.94 2.43
C ILE A 143 4.36 -5.31 1.24
N ARG A 144 3.97 -5.00 0.00
CA ARG A 144 4.83 -5.26 -1.17
C ARG A 144 6.15 -4.50 -1.11
N ILE A 145 6.14 -3.25 -0.65
CA ILE A 145 7.37 -2.46 -0.48
C ILE A 145 8.29 -3.15 0.53
N TYR A 146 7.76 -3.53 1.70
CA TYR A 146 8.53 -4.24 2.72
C TYR A 146 9.08 -5.59 2.25
N GLU A 147 8.27 -6.36 1.51
CA GLU A 147 8.71 -7.63 0.95
C GLU A 147 9.86 -7.44 -0.04
N ALA A 148 9.77 -6.43 -0.93
CA ALA A 148 10.80 -6.12 -1.90
C ALA A 148 12.09 -5.61 -1.24
N GLU A 149 12.00 -4.79 -0.19
CA GLU A 149 13.16 -4.33 0.58
C GLU A 149 13.90 -5.52 1.22
N ARG A 150 13.17 -6.44 1.85
CA ARG A 150 13.79 -7.62 2.46
C ARG A 150 14.41 -8.58 1.44
N GLU A 151 13.80 -8.72 0.27
CA GLU A 151 14.36 -9.52 -0.81
C GLU A 151 15.68 -8.90 -1.31
N ALA A 152 15.70 -7.57 -1.51
CA ALA A 152 16.92 -6.86 -1.91
C ALA A 152 18.04 -6.96 -0.87
N GLU A 153 17.72 -6.88 0.43
CA GLU A 153 18.70 -7.08 1.52
C GLU A 153 19.25 -8.51 1.53
N ALA A 154 18.39 -9.52 1.35
CA ALA A 154 18.80 -10.92 1.30
C ALA A 154 19.73 -11.19 0.12
N GLU A 155 19.41 -10.66 -1.06
CA GLU A 155 20.27 -10.78 -2.24
C GLU A 155 21.60 -10.03 -2.08
N ALA A 156 21.62 -8.89 -1.39
CA ALA A 156 22.86 -8.16 -1.12
C ALA A 156 23.79 -8.98 -0.23
N LEU A 157 23.25 -9.60 0.82
CA LEU A 157 23.99 -10.47 1.73
C LEU A 157 24.55 -11.71 0.98
N GLU A 158 23.76 -12.34 0.12
CA GLU A 158 24.22 -13.49 -0.66
C GLU A 158 25.38 -13.12 -1.60
N ARG A 159 25.34 -11.93 -2.22
CA ARG A 159 26.44 -11.44 -3.06
C ARG A 159 27.71 -11.17 -2.25
N GLU A 160 27.59 -10.64 -1.03
CA GLU A 160 28.73 -10.45 -0.14
C GLU A 160 29.36 -11.78 0.29
N GLU A 161 28.55 -12.78 0.65
CA GLU A 161 29.03 -14.12 1.02
C GLU A 161 29.74 -14.81 -0.15
N GLN A 162 29.20 -14.70 -1.37
CA GLN A 162 29.84 -15.23 -2.58
C GLN A 162 31.17 -14.50 -2.90
N GLY A 163 31.24 -13.18 -2.69
CA GLY A 163 32.46 -12.38 -2.89
C GLY A 163 33.58 -12.69 -1.89
N ILE A 164 33.25 -13.09 -0.66
CA ILE A 164 34.21 -13.51 0.36
C ILE A 164 34.78 -14.91 0.04
N GLY A 165 33.98 -15.79 -0.56
CA GLY A 165 34.40 -17.12 -1.00
C GLY A 165 35.44 -17.12 -2.13
N ASP A 166 35.42 -16.14 -3.02
CA ASP A 166 36.30 -16.05 -4.19
C ASP A 166 37.66 -15.37 -3.88
N SER A 167 37.74 -14.61 -2.79
CA SER A 167 38.98 -13.94 -2.35
C SER A 167 39.92 -14.82 -1.51
N GLY A 168 39.49 -16.05 -1.15
CA GLY A 168 40.28 -17.02 -0.36
C GLY A 168 41.11 -18.02 -1.16
N SER A 169 40.96 -18.07 -2.49
CA SER A 169 41.69 -19.00 -3.38
C SER A 169 42.80 -18.31 -4.18
N GLY A 170 43.49 -17.35 -3.54
CA GLY A 170 44.71 -16.73 -4.06
C GLY A 170 45.92 -17.59 -3.77
N LYS A 171 46.19 -18.56 -4.66
CA LYS A 171 47.36 -19.44 -4.65
C LYS A 171 48.66 -18.63 -4.43
N VAL A 172 49.33 -18.88 -3.31
CA VAL A 172 50.73 -18.49 -3.10
C VAL A 172 51.57 -19.15 -4.18
N THR A 173 52.26 -18.36 -5.01
CA THR A 173 53.41 -18.84 -5.77
C THR A 173 54.49 -17.78 -5.67
N GLN A 174 55.50 -18.11 -4.87
CA GLN A 174 56.73 -17.37 -4.69
C GLN A 174 57.83 -18.03 -5.55
N GLU A 175 58.81 -17.20 -5.95
CA GLU A 175 60.11 -17.53 -6.57
C GLU A 175 60.13 -17.81 -8.09
N ALA A 176 61.12 -17.36 -8.88
CA ALA A 176 62.23 -16.42 -8.69
C ALA A 176 62.94 -16.18 -10.04
N HIS A 177 63.42 -14.94 -10.22
CA HIS A 177 64.60 -14.48 -10.98
C HIS A 177 64.85 -14.89 -12.46
N ASN A 178 64.89 -13.88 -13.34
CA ASN A 178 66.15 -13.39 -13.96
C ASN A 178 65.97 -11.99 -14.61
N SER A 179 66.84 -11.06 -14.24
CA SER A 179 66.92 -9.63 -14.62
C SER A 179 67.60 -9.42 -16.01
N PRO A 180 68.05 -8.20 -16.40
CA PRO A 180 67.32 -6.94 -16.69
C PRO A 180 67.73 -6.32 -18.05
N THR A 181 66.89 -5.47 -18.68
CA THR A 181 67.41 -4.45 -19.62
C THR A 181 66.66 -3.12 -19.51
N SER A 182 67.46 -2.12 -19.12
CA SER A 182 67.28 -0.66 -19.11
C SER A 182 66.75 -0.06 -20.42
N VAL A 183 65.79 0.89 -20.33
CA VAL A 183 65.72 2.23 -21.01
C VAL A 183 64.66 3.07 -20.25
N ARG A 184 65.02 4.01 -19.35
CA ARG A 184 65.28 5.46 -19.52
C ARG A 184 64.12 6.32 -20.08
N SER A 185 63.78 7.36 -19.29
CA SER A 185 63.16 8.67 -19.65
C SER A 185 61.64 8.70 -19.93
N SER A 186 60.80 9.63 -19.45
CA SER A 186 60.95 10.89 -18.71
C SER A 186 59.62 11.31 -18.05
N GLU A 187 59.70 12.13 -16.99
CA GLU A 187 58.62 12.87 -16.33
C GLU A 187 57.78 13.78 -17.23
N SER A 188 56.50 13.97 -16.86
CA SER A 188 55.82 15.28 -16.65
C SER A 188 54.33 15.00 -16.38
N ARG A 189 53.86 14.98 -15.13
CA ARG A 189 53.40 16.11 -14.31
C ARG A 189 52.73 17.23 -15.11
N THR A 190 51.39 17.24 -15.08
CA THR A 190 50.64 18.50 -15.03
C THR A 190 49.41 18.32 -14.14
N GLU A 191 49.39 19.09 -13.07
CA GLU A 191 48.29 19.25 -12.12
C GLU A 191 47.20 20.18 -12.69
N PRO A 192 46.02 20.27 -12.03
CA PRO A 192 44.78 20.80 -12.59
C PRO A 192 44.71 22.34 -12.53
N LYS A 193 43.95 22.94 -13.43
CA LYS A 193 43.52 24.34 -13.30
C LYS A 193 42.09 24.40 -12.78
N GLU A 194 41.98 24.84 -11.53
CA GLU A 194 40.84 25.60 -11.05
C GLU A 194 40.78 26.95 -11.78
N HIS A 195 39.58 27.40 -12.16
CA HIS A 195 39.27 28.84 -12.22
C HIS A 195 37.75 29.05 -12.10
N LEU A 196 37.36 29.50 -10.91
CA LEU A 196 36.49 30.66 -10.65
C LEU A 196 35.19 30.83 -11.48
N GLY A 197 34.06 30.54 -10.82
CA GLY A 197 33.18 31.61 -10.29
C GLY A 197 32.35 32.47 -11.25
N GLN A 198 31.05 32.09 -11.35
CA GLN A 198 29.83 32.94 -11.27
C GLN A 198 29.62 34.14 -12.24
N PRO A 199 28.47 34.84 -12.18
CA PRO A 199 27.08 34.40 -12.39
C PRO A 199 26.39 35.27 -13.48
N TRP A 200 25.23 34.86 -13.99
CA TRP A 200 24.00 35.61 -14.32
C TRP A 200 23.04 34.64 -15.03
#